data_AF-A0A2E0U3E6-F1
#
_entry.id   AF-A0A2E0U3E6-F1
#
_cell.length_a   1.000
_cell.length_b   1.000
_cell.length_c   1.000
_cell.angle_alpha   90.00
_cell.angle_beta   90.00
_cell.angle_gamma   90.00
#
_symmetry.space_group_name_H-M   'P 1'
#
loop_
_entity.id
_entity.type
_entity.pdbx_description
1 polymer ?
#
loop_
_entity_poly.entity_id
_entity_poly.type
_entity_poly.pdbx_seq_one_letter_code
_entity_poly.pdbx_strand_id
1 'polypeptide(L)'
;MYPIAASAMDALTAPLGHERTQAAARRVAGGDVRFETEWMRPGPERAEELQSSIQAALSIGAAQIYESEKGRPVIALKFWRVLSEAEVILSQPVETPKKEEHTDDLYFRRGRTKARKKPVDPNQLDLFPQEKQPLSESDSDKG
;
A
#
# COMPACT_ATOMS: atom_id res chain seq x y z
N MET A 1 -19.45 10.55 -1.12
CA MET A 1 -19.63 10.13 0.29
C MET A 1 -20.29 8.77 0.25
N TYR A 2 -20.01 7.87 1.19
CA TYR A 2 -20.54 6.50 1.13
C TYR A 2 -21.59 6.27 2.22
N PRO A 3 -22.74 5.66 1.89
CA PRO A 3 -23.78 5.34 2.86
C PRO A 3 -23.27 4.34 3.90
N ILE A 4 -23.87 4.36 5.09
CA ILE A 4 -23.57 3.46 6.20
C ILE A 4 -24.83 2.66 6.51
N ALA A 5 -24.75 1.33 6.45
CA ALA A 5 -25.87 0.46 6.80
C ALA A 5 -25.43 -0.99 7.06
N ALA A 6 -26.35 -1.85 7.50
CA ALA A 6 -26.08 -3.28 7.71
C ALA A 6 -26.07 -4.09 6.41
N SER A 7 -26.83 -3.66 5.40
CA SER A 7 -26.95 -4.32 4.08
C SER A 7 -26.91 -3.29 2.94
N ALA A 8 -26.60 -3.72 1.71
CA ALA A 8 -26.62 -2.82 0.56
C ALA A 8 -28.02 -2.28 0.25
N MET A 9 -29.07 -3.06 0.52
CA MET A 9 -30.44 -2.58 0.34
C MET A 9 -30.76 -1.45 1.31
N ASP A 10 -30.39 -1.59 2.59
CA ASP A 10 -30.59 -0.54 3.58
C ASP A 10 -29.70 0.68 3.27
N ALA A 11 -28.47 0.45 2.80
CA ALA A 11 -27.59 1.53 2.36
C ALA A 11 -28.17 2.34 1.20
N LEU A 12 -28.98 1.71 0.37
CA LEU A 12 -29.65 2.34 -0.76
C LEU A 12 -30.93 3.08 -0.35
N THR A 13 -31.75 2.51 0.54
CA THR A 13 -33.09 3.02 0.85
C THR A 13 -33.16 3.86 2.13
N ALA A 14 -32.44 3.45 3.18
CA ALA A 14 -32.52 4.03 4.51
C ALA A 14 -31.15 3.99 5.23
N PRO A 15 -30.12 4.67 4.69
CA PRO A 15 -28.80 4.67 5.31
C PRO A 15 -28.83 5.40 6.64
N LEU A 16 -28.05 4.91 7.61
CA LEU A 16 -27.86 5.55 8.92
C LEU A 16 -27.17 6.92 8.80
N GLY A 17 -26.36 7.08 7.75
CA GLY A 17 -25.62 8.30 7.46
C GLY A 17 -24.72 8.12 6.24
N HIS A 18 -23.96 9.17 5.92
CA HIS A 18 -23.04 9.17 4.78
C HIS A 18 -21.68 9.71 5.20
N GLU A 19 -20.63 8.93 5.03
CA GLU A 19 -19.29 9.30 5.47
C GLU A 19 -18.21 9.00 4.43
N ARG A 20 -17.16 9.82 4.43
CA ARG A 20 -15.99 9.64 3.54
C ARG A 20 -14.92 8.74 4.14
N THR A 21 -14.81 8.69 5.47
CA THR A 21 -13.72 7.99 6.16
C THR A 21 -14.27 6.91 7.08
N GLN A 22 -13.50 5.84 7.26
CA GLN A 22 -13.88 4.73 8.14
C GLN A 22 -14.08 5.18 9.59
N ALA A 23 -13.21 6.05 10.10
CA ALA A 23 -13.30 6.55 11.47
C ALA A 23 -14.59 7.35 11.73
N ALA A 24 -15.05 8.15 10.75
CA ALA A 24 -16.32 8.83 10.86
C ALA A 24 -17.49 7.85 10.77
N ALA A 25 -17.42 6.88 9.84
CA ALA A 25 -18.44 5.85 9.70
C ALA A 25 -18.61 5.00 10.98
N ARG A 26 -17.51 4.62 11.65
CA ARG A 26 -17.54 3.92 12.95
C ARG A 26 -18.25 4.72 14.03
N ARG A 27 -18.00 6.03 14.10
CA ARG A 27 -18.65 6.91 15.08
C ARG A 27 -20.16 6.99 14.86
N VAL A 28 -20.61 7.06 13.60
CA VAL A 28 -22.04 7.08 13.25
C VAL A 28 -22.69 5.71 13.50
N ALA A 29 -22.00 4.62 13.15
CA ALA A 29 -22.50 3.26 13.33
C ALA A 29 -22.52 2.79 14.78
N GLY A 30 -21.73 3.41 15.67
CA GLY A 30 -21.56 2.97 17.05
C GLY A 30 -20.81 1.63 17.18
N GLY A 31 -20.08 1.21 16.13
CA GLY A 31 -19.43 -0.09 16.06
C GLY A 31 -18.45 -0.19 14.89
N ASP A 32 -17.95 -1.41 14.67
CA ASP A 32 -17.04 -1.67 13.57
C ASP A 32 -17.76 -1.65 12.22
N VAL A 33 -17.07 -1.10 11.23
CA VAL A 33 -17.56 -1.02 9.85
C VAL A 33 -16.48 -1.44 8.88
N ARG A 34 -16.90 -2.02 7.76
CA ARG A 34 -16.04 -2.41 6.64
C ARG A 34 -16.51 -1.75 5.36
N PHE A 35 -15.57 -1.30 4.54
CA PHE A 35 -15.91 -0.79 3.21
C PHE A 35 -16.08 -1.94 2.24
N GLU A 36 -17.27 -2.07 1.65
CA GLU A 36 -17.58 -3.16 0.72
C GLU A 36 -18.26 -2.62 -0.53
N THR A 37 -18.17 -3.41 -1.62
CA THR A 37 -18.96 -3.21 -2.83
C THR A 37 -19.87 -4.41 -3.01
N GLU A 38 -21.18 -4.21 -2.94
CA GLU A 38 -22.16 -5.27 -3.12
C GLU A 38 -22.87 -5.13 -4.47
N TRP A 39 -23.12 -6.26 -5.12
CA TRP A 39 -23.74 -6.34 -6.44
C TRP A 39 -25.21 -6.75 -6.30
N MET A 40 -26.12 -5.79 -6.49
CA MET A 40 -27.55 -6.01 -6.43
C MET A 40 -28.14 -6.25 -7.81
N ARG A 41 -29.06 -7.21 -7.90
CA ARG A 41 -29.80 -7.54 -9.13
C ARG A 41 -31.31 -7.48 -8.85
N PRO A 42 -31.87 -6.28 -8.63
CA PRO A 42 -33.31 -6.18 -8.38
C PRO A 42 -34.10 -6.73 -9.56
N GLY A 43 -35.25 -7.35 -9.28
CA GLY A 43 -36.23 -7.69 -10.31
C GLY A 43 -36.79 -6.42 -10.99
N PRO A 44 -37.46 -6.54 -12.14
CA PRO A 44 -37.93 -5.38 -12.91
C PRO A 44 -38.84 -4.44 -12.09
N GLU A 45 -39.85 -4.98 -11.41
CA GLU A 45 -40.76 -4.18 -10.56
C GLU A 45 -39.98 -3.43 -9.47
N ARG A 46 -39.10 -4.14 -8.77
CA ARG A 46 -38.28 -3.56 -7.69
C ARG A 46 -37.24 -2.56 -8.20
N ALA A 47 -36.79 -2.70 -9.45
CA ALA A 47 -35.84 -1.76 -10.05
C ALA A 47 -36.51 -0.40 -10.32
N GLU A 48 -37.78 -0.40 -10.74
CA GLU A 48 -38.58 0.82 -10.90
C GLU A 48 -38.85 1.49 -9.55
N GLU A 49 -39.25 0.73 -8.53
CA GLU A 49 -39.45 1.24 -7.16
C GLU A 49 -38.19 1.90 -6.60
N LEU A 50 -37.02 1.29 -6.82
CA LEU A 50 -35.74 1.77 -6.31
C LEU A 50 -35.10 2.84 -7.18
N GLN A 51 -35.71 3.21 -8.32
CA GLN A 51 -35.07 4.06 -9.32
C GLN A 51 -34.59 5.39 -8.74
N SER A 52 -35.41 6.06 -7.92
CA SER A 52 -35.03 7.33 -7.27
C SER A 52 -33.85 7.16 -6.31
N SER A 53 -33.84 6.11 -5.50
CA SER A 53 -32.75 5.81 -4.57
C SER A 53 -31.45 5.47 -5.31
N ILE A 54 -31.54 4.73 -6.41
CA ILE A 54 -30.39 4.41 -7.28
C ILE A 54 -29.82 5.68 -7.90
N GLN A 55 -30.67 6.59 -8.40
CA GLN A 55 -30.23 7.87 -8.94
C GLN A 55 -29.56 8.75 -7.89
N ALA A 56 -30.09 8.78 -6.67
CA ALA A 56 -29.45 9.47 -5.55
C ALA A 56 -28.05 8.88 -5.26
N ALA A 57 -27.92 7.56 -5.17
CA ALA A 57 -26.64 6.89 -4.94
C ALA A 57 -25.63 7.11 -6.08
N LEU A 58 -26.09 7.17 -7.34
CA LEU A 58 -25.27 7.53 -8.49
C LEU A 58 -24.74 8.96 -8.37
N SER A 59 -25.59 9.92 -7.98
CA SER A 59 -25.22 11.34 -7.89
C SER A 59 -24.09 11.62 -6.90
N ILE A 60 -23.96 10.81 -5.85
CA ILE A 60 -22.91 10.93 -4.84
C ILE A 60 -21.69 10.02 -5.10
N GLY A 61 -21.70 9.29 -6.22
CA GLY A 61 -20.65 8.34 -6.62
C GLY A 61 -20.59 7.07 -5.77
N ALA A 62 -21.67 6.72 -5.07
CA ALA A 62 -21.77 5.50 -4.27
C ALA A 62 -22.20 4.29 -5.11
N ALA A 63 -22.96 4.48 -6.19
CA ALA A 63 -23.43 3.40 -7.05
C ALA A 63 -22.83 3.47 -8.47
N GLN A 64 -22.85 2.33 -9.16
CA GLN A 64 -22.64 2.19 -10.60
C GLN A 64 -23.69 1.22 -11.16
N ILE A 65 -24.23 1.49 -12.35
CA ILE A 65 -25.18 0.61 -13.02
C ILE A 65 -24.49 -0.08 -14.19
N TYR A 66 -24.73 -1.38 -14.29
CA TYR A 66 -24.34 -2.26 -15.38
C TYR A 66 -25.57 -2.93 -15.98
N GLU A 67 -25.41 -3.49 -17.17
CA GLU A 67 -26.42 -4.30 -17.83
C GLU A 67 -26.04 -5.78 -17.77
N SER A 68 -26.98 -6.64 -17.41
CA SER A 68 -26.80 -8.09 -17.48
C SER A 68 -27.04 -8.63 -18.89
N GLU A 69 -26.68 -9.88 -19.13
CA GLU A 69 -26.91 -10.59 -20.42
C GLU A 69 -28.38 -10.57 -20.89
N LYS A 70 -29.33 -10.34 -19.97
CA LYS A 70 -30.77 -10.30 -20.24
C LYS A 70 -31.34 -8.87 -20.27
N GLY A 71 -30.48 -7.86 -20.37
CA GLY A 71 -30.87 -6.44 -20.39
C GLY A 71 -31.34 -5.88 -19.04
N ARG A 72 -31.18 -6.65 -17.96
CA ARG A 72 -31.62 -6.20 -16.61
C ARG A 72 -30.52 -5.41 -15.91
N PRO A 73 -30.86 -4.34 -15.17
CA PRO A 73 -29.88 -3.55 -14.46
C PRO A 73 -29.23 -4.36 -13.32
N VAL A 74 -27.92 -4.20 -13.20
CA VAL A 74 -27.10 -4.71 -12.11
C VAL A 74 -26.43 -3.51 -11.44
N ILE A 75 -26.60 -3.37 -10.14
CA ILE A 75 -26.13 -2.20 -9.40
C ILE A 75 -24.95 -2.62 -8.54
N ALA A 76 -23.80 -1.99 -8.72
CA ALA A 76 -22.67 -2.11 -7.81
C ALA A 76 -22.71 -0.94 -6.82
N LEU A 77 -23.01 -1.21 -5.55
CA LEU A 77 -23.10 -0.20 -4.49
C LEU A 77 -21.91 -0.28 -3.55
N LYS A 78 -21.22 0.84 -3.37
CA LYS A 78 -20.12 1.02 -2.42
C LYS A 78 -20.64 1.65 -1.14
N PHE A 79 -20.45 0.99 -0.01
CA PHE A 79 -20.98 1.44 1.28
C PHE A 79 -20.12 0.97 2.46
N TRP A 80 -20.30 1.62 3.60
CA TRP A 80 -19.78 1.16 4.88
C TRP A 80 -20.77 0.16 5.49
N ARG A 81 -20.42 -1.11 5.46
CA ARG A 81 -21.21 -2.17 6.08
C ARG A 81 -20.92 -2.20 7.58
N VAL A 82 -21.97 -2.11 8.39
CA VAL A 82 -21.90 -2.29 9.84
C VAL A 82 -21.73 -3.78 10.14
N LEU A 83 -20.68 -4.12 10.90
CA LEU A 83 -20.37 -5.50 11.25
C LEU A 83 -21.12 -5.91 12.52
N SER A 84 -21.52 -7.18 12.56
CA SER A 84 -22.02 -7.80 13.80
C SER A 84 -20.88 -8.14 14.74
N GLU A 85 -21.15 -8.22 16.05
CA GLU A 85 -20.15 -8.56 17.07
C GLU A 85 -19.45 -9.91 16.78
N ALA A 86 -20.20 -10.90 16.30
CA ALA A 86 -19.65 -12.20 15.90
C ALA A 86 -18.63 -12.08 14.74
N GLU A 87 -18.93 -11.25 13.73
CA GLU A 87 -18.02 -11.00 12.61
C GLU A 87 -16.77 -10.24 13.05
N VAL A 88 -16.90 -9.32 14.00
CA VAL A 88 -15.76 -8.59 14.58
C VAL A 88 -14.82 -9.57 15.27
N ILE A 89 -15.34 -10.46 16.13
CA ILE A 89 -14.55 -11.48 16.82
C ILE A 89 -13.80 -12.38 15.83
N LEU A 90 -14.49 -12.85 14.77
CA LEU A 90 -13.88 -13.70 13.74
C LEU A 90 -12.81 -12.97 12.90
N SER A 91 -12.89 -11.64 12.81
CA SER A 91 -11.95 -10.84 12.03
C SER A 91 -10.66 -10.45 12.78
N GLN A 92 -10.58 -10.74 14.09
CA GLN A 92 -9.37 -10.47 14.86
C GLN A 92 -8.27 -11.46 14.44
N PRO A 93 -7.06 -10.96 14.13
CA PRO A 93 -5.94 -11.85 13.83
C PRO A 93 -5.62 -12.71 15.04
N VAL A 94 -5.57 -14.03 14.84
CA VAL A 94 -5.07 -14.95 15.87
C VAL A 94 -3.61 -14.58 16.12
N GLU A 95 -3.27 -14.19 17.35
CA GLU A 95 -1.89 -13.94 17.73
C GLU A 95 -1.09 -15.23 17.55
N THR A 96 -0.35 -15.33 16.45
CA THR A 96 0.66 -16.37 16.30
C THR A 96 1.81 -16.04 17.25
N PRO A 97 2.36 -17.03 17.98
CA PRO A 97 3.51 -16.76 18.83
C PRO A 97 4.64 -16.23 17.95
N LYS A 98 5.11 -15.01 18.25
CA LYS A 98 6.22 -14.37 17.53
C LYS A 98 7.42 -15.30 17.61
N LYS A 99 7.73 -15.97 16.49
CA LYS A 99 9.00 -16.67 16.34
C LYS A 99 10.07 -15.58 16.28
N GLU A 100 11.09 -15.67 17.13
CA GLU A 100 12.23 -14.77 17.08
C GLU A 100 12.91 -14.93 15.70
N GLU A 101 12.61 -14.01 14.79
CA GLU A 101 13.26 -13.94 13.49
C GLU A 101 14.66 -13.37 13.71
N HIS A 102 15.65 -14.25 13.85
CA HIS A 102 17.07 -13.88 13.83
C HIS A 102 17.50 -13.56 12.39
N THR A 103 16.93 -12.51 11.79
CA THR A 103 17.27 -12.05 10.43
C THR A 103 18.64 -11.38 10.34
N ASP A 104 19.32 -11.17 11.48
CA ASP A 104 20.58 -10.43 11.55
C ASP A 104 21.84 -11.32 11.44
N ASP A 105 21.70 -12.64 11.59
CA ASP A 105 22.86 -13.55 11.70
C ASP A 105 23.39 -14.06 10.35
N LEU A 106 22.79 -13.62 9.23
CA LEU A 106 23.20 -13.97 7.88
C LEU A 106 24.24 -13.01 7.29
N TYR A 107 24.33 -11.76 7.77
CA TYR A 107 25.18 -10.73 7.16
C TYR A 107 26.57 -10.59 7.80
N PHE A 108 26.82 -11.22 8.95
CA PHE A 108 28.10 -11.09 9.68
C PHE A 108 29.00 -12.34 9.64
N ARG A 109 28.73 -13.31 8.76
CA ARG A 109 29.69 -14.41 8.51
C ARG A 109 30.69 -14.03 7.41
N ARG A 110 31.55 -13.06 7.68
CA ARG A 110 32.77 -12.84 6.88
C ARG A 110 34.00 -12.71 7.77
N GLY A 111 34.41 -13.84 8.33
CA GLY A 111 35.75 -14.03 8.87
C GLY A 111 36.79 -13.90 7.76
N ARG A 112 37.32 -12.69 7.61
CA ARG A 112 38.63 -12.29 7.04
C ARG A 112 39.49 -13.43 6.48
N THR A 113 39.57 -13.58 5.16
CA THR A 113 40.67 -14.33 4.52
C THR A 113 41.96 -13.55 4.69
N LYS A 114 42.95 -14.10 5.43
CA LYS A 114 44.28 -13.49 5.56
C LYS A 114 45.01 -13.59 4.21
N ALA A 115 45.34 -12.46 3.60
CA ALA A 115 46.21 -12.42 2.42
C ALA A 115 47.64 -12.82 2.79
N ARG A 116 48.21 -13.82 2.11
CA ARG A 116 49.63 -14.19 2.25
C ARG A 116 50.49 -13.14 1.57
N LYS A 117 51.34 -12.43 2.33
CA LYS A 117 52.34 -11.51 1.78
C LYS A 117 53.47 -12.32 1.13
N LYS A 118 53.75 -12.06 -0.16
CA LYS A 118 54.99 -12.52 -0.80
C LYS A 118 56.13 -11.58 -0.39
N PRO A 119 57.38 -12.07 -0.20
CA PRO A 119 58.51 -11.19 0.03
C PRO A 119 58.75 -10.30 -1.19
N VAL A 120 59.05 -9.03 -0.94
CA VAL A 120 59.28 -8.00 -1.96
C VAL A 120 60.69 -8.15 -2.51
N ASP A 121 60.84 -8.12 -3.84
CA ASP A 121 62.14 -8.22 -4.51
C ASP A 121 62.99 -6.97 -4.26
N PRO A 122 64.25 -7.09 -3.80
CA PRO A 122 65.11 -5.95 -3.49
C PRO A 122 65.47 -5.07 -4.70
N ASN A 123 65.35 -5.57 -5.95
CA ASN A 123 65.71 -4.80 -7.14
C ASN A 123 64.54 -4.03 -7.77
N GLN A 124 63.43 -3.83 -7.05
CA GLN A 124 62.24 -3.13 -7.57
C GLN A 124 62.47 -1.66 -7.99
N LEU A 125 63.52 -1.00 -7.48
CA LEU A 125 63.79 0.42 -7.80
C LEU A 125 64.57 0.61 -9.11
N ASP A 126 65.18 -0.44 -9.65
CA ASP A 126 65.96 -0.38 -10.90
C ASP A 126 65.08 -0.47 -12.16
N LEU A 127 63.76 -0.54 -11.96
CA LEU A 127 62.76 -0.57 -13.03
C LEU A 127 62.38 0.82 -13.57
N PHE A 128 62.94 1.89 -13.00
CA PHE A 128 62.69 3.27 -13.43
C PHE A 128 63.94 3.88 -14.05
N PRO A 129 63.98 4.14 -15.37
CA PRO A 129 65.10 4.87 -15.97
C PRO A 129 65.14 6.30 -15.41
N GLN A 130 66.27 6.70 -14.82
CA GLN A 130 66.45 8.05 -14.29
C GLN A 130 66.56 9.06 -15.45
N GLU A 131 65.50 9.83 -15.68
CA GLU A 131 65.52 10.99 -16.59
C GLU A 131 66.38 12.11 -15.99
N LYS A 132 67.43 12.50 -16.71
CA LYS A 132 68.34 13.59 -16.33
C LYS A 132 67.58 14.93 -16.33
N GLN A 133 67.63 15.64 -15.20
CA GLN A 133 67.03 16.97 -15.03
C GLN A 133 67.67 18.01 -15.96
N PRO A 134 66.88 18.86 -16.65
CA PRO A 134 67.40 20.08 -17.26
C PRO A 134 67.50 21.21 -16.24
N LEU A 135 68.63 21.90 -16.30
CA LEU A 135 69.04 23.05 -15.49
C LEU A 135 68.08 24.25 -15.71
N SER A 136 67.40 24.71 -14.66
CA SER A 136 66.66 25.97 -14.67
C SER A 136 67.43 27.05 -13.90
N GLU A 137 68.08 27.95 -14.63
CA GLU A 137 68.48 29.26 -14.14
C GLU A 137 67.22 30.10 -13.90
N SER A 138 67.10 30.67 -12.69
CA SER A 138 66.15 31.75 -12.40
C SER A 138 66.85 32.85 -11.60
N ASP A 139 66.97 33.99 -12.28
CA ASP A 139 66.78 35.36 -11.83
C ASP A 139 67.34 35.81 -10.46
N SER A 140 68.25 36.79 -10.49
CA SER A 140 67.95 38.20 -10.12
C SER A 140 69.18 38.96 -9.59
N ASP A 141 69.48 40.08 -10.27
CA ASP A 141 69.76 41.40 -9.69
C ASP A 141 71.15 41.73 -9.10
N LYS A 142 71.85 42.69 -9.73
CA LYS A 142 72.38 43.92 -9.10
C LYS A 142 73.26 44.74 -10.05
N GLY A 143 72.95 46.04 -10.16
CA GLY A 143 73.93 47.12 -10.39
C GLY A 143 73.96 47.74 -11.78
#